data_AF-A0AAE3ITT5-F1
#
_entry.id   AF-A0AAE3ITT5-F1
#
_cell.length_a   1.000
_cell.length_b   1.000
_cell.length_c   1.000
_cell.angle_alpha   90.00
_cell.angle_beta   90.00
_cell.angle_gamma   90.00
#
_symmetry.space_group_name_H-M   'P 1'
#
loop_
_entity.id
_entity.type
_entity.pdbx_description
1 polymer ?
#
loop_
_entity_poly.entity_id
_entity_poly.type
_entity_poly.pdbx_seq_one_letter_code
_entity_poly.pdbx_strand_id
1 'polypeptide(L)'
;MKRLLNDNNGYALVTVLFIITIFTILSLAFLTQSTTSMKQNGAVETKSQSVDLAEMGAAYFQQIVLNELYSINENAPEQTDITMDSAVTMVKNFLNQRLIETPAVPLAKVIDTKSSASFAIDHITVTKDKDKISITYASNGMEDNATTRIDGTLIIDVGNWITIEKEATGENEGNPNDMPTGNKINDPGSNLATCPKNVYTINFSCQLVGTIRYDNNDQLVFNGAVYKVTGELYLPNMNYEINRSTLYILGKMTTENMNSQNYVSLHVSGDGTFGHFNGNGLNYSTLEIGGNGKMDNTKLYKSSIYIGGTGEIGQINGMVDSKIYIGSNATIKGIDIGDNSKICVNGKLTIENNYNNNSNGKSNVYAKSSNDPRVITDSTKFATECPQSSSGGEDSGNTQIIWGTPKIIKEFDYHY
;
A
#
# COMPACT_ATOMS: atom_id res chain seq x y z
N MET A 1 -42.61 -81.45 37.65
CA MET A 1 -43.45 -80.40 37.02
C MET A 1 -44.91 -80.42 37.49
N LYS A 2 -45.69 -81.51 37.30
CA LYS A 2 -47.12 -81.55 37.74
C LYS A 2 -47.35 -81.24 39.23
N ARG A 3 -46.40 -81.58 40.12
CA ARG A 3 -46.52 -81.34 41.57
C ARG A 3 -46.20 -79.89 42.01
N LEU A 4 -45.47 -79.14 41.18
CA LEU A 4 -45.13 -77.72 41.39
C LEU A 4 -46.21 -76.76 40.84
N LEU A 5 -47.06 -77.24 39.92
CA LEU A 5 -48.14 -76.47 39.30
C LEU A 5 -49.47 -76.54 40.07
N ASN A 6 -49.61 -77.47 41.03
CA ASN A 6 -50.83 -77.68 41.81
C ASN A 6 -50.80 -77.00 43.20
N ASP A 7 -49.70 -76.35 43.57
CA ASP A 7 -49.56 -75.61 44.82
C ASP A 7 -49.62 -74.11 44.49
N ASN A 8 -50.51 -73.36 45.14
CA ASN A 8 -50.78 -71.95 44.84
C ASN A 8 -49.50 -71.07 44.93
N ASN A 9 -48.49 -71.54 45.67
CA ASN A 9 -47.19 -70.88 45.78
C ASN A 9 -46.24 -71.16 44.59
N GLY A 10 -46.39 -72.29 43.90
CA GLY A 10 -45.53 -72.67 42.77
C GLY A 10 -45.83 -71.90 41.48
N TYR A 11 -47.10 -71.55 41.25
CA TYR A 11 -47.50 -70.70 40.12
C TYR A 11 -46.96 -69.27 40.23
N ALA A 12 -46.95 -68.71 41.45
CA ALA A 12 -46.39 -67.39 41.71
C ALA A 12 -44.88 -67.35 41.41
N LEU A 13 -44.14 -68.38 41.81
CA LEU A 13 -42.70 -68.48 41.54
C LEU A 13 -42.39 -68.55 40.04
N VAL A 14 -43.11 -69.40 39.29
CA VAL A 14 -42.94 -69.53 37.83
C VAL A 14 -43.28 -68.20 37.13
N THR A 15 -44.33 -67.52 37.57
CA THR A 15 -44.74 -66.22 37.02
C THR A 15 -43.67 -65.15 37.27
N VAL A 16 -43.14 -65.06 38.50
CA VAL A 16 -42.06 -64.11 38.83
C VAL A 16 -40.80 -64.43 38.04
N LEU A 17 -40.42 -65.70 37.90
CA LEU A 17 -39.25 -66.10 37.12
C LEU A 17 -39.41 -65.77 35.63
N PHE A 18 -40.61 -65.96 35.08
CA PHE A 18 -40.93 -65.58 33.70
C PHE A 18 -40.86 -64.06 33.50
N ILE A 19 -41.40 -63.28 34.45
CA ILE A 19 -41.32 -61.82 34.45
C ILE A 19 -39.86 -61.35 34.51
N ILE A 20 -39.05 -61.90 35.43
CA ILE A 20 -37.62 -61.59 35.55
C ILE A 20 -36.89 -61.91 34.24
N THR A 21 -37.19 -63.06 33.61
CA THR A 21 -36.57 -63.47 32.35
C THR A 21 -36.91 -62.50 31.21
N ILE A 22 -38.18 -62.10 31.07
CA ILE A 22 -38.61 -61.11 30.08
C ILE A 22 -37.90 -59.77 30.30
N PHE A 23 -37.88 -59.27 31.53
CA PHE A 23 -37.21 -58.01 31.84
C PHE A 23 -35.70 -58.07 31.62
N THR A 24 -35.07 -59.23 31.85
CA THR A 24 -33.65 -59.45 31.57
C THR A 24 -33.37 -59.40 30.06
N ILE A 25 -34.20 -60.07 29.24
CA ILE A 25 -34.06 -60.03 27.77
C ILE A 25 -34.26 -58.61 27.24
N LEU A 26 -35.28 -57.90 27.72
CA LEU A 26 -35.53 -56.51 27.35
C LEU A 26 -34.37 -55.58 27.76
N SER A 27 -33.87 -55.72 28.99
CA SER A 27 -32.73 -54.93 29.48
C SER A 27 -31.48 -55.16 28.63
N LEU A 28 -31.21 -56.41 28.24
CA LEU A 28 -30.07 -56.75 27.39
C LEU A 28 -30.22 -56.19 25.97
N ALA A 29 -31.44 -56.17 25.43
CA ALA A 29 -31.74 -55.54 24.14
C ALA A 29 -31.47 -54.02 24.20
N PHE A 30 -31.90 -53.33 25.25
CA PHE A 30 -31.62 -51.90 25.45
C PHE A 30 -30.13 -51.59 25.62
N LEU A 31 -29.39 -52.42 26.36
CA LEU A 31 -27.93 -52.29 26.49
C LEU A 31 -27.22 -52.46 25.14
N THR A 32 -27.66 -53.42 24.33
CA THR A 32 -27.10 -53.66 22.99
C THR A 32 -27.39 -52.48 22.04
N GLN A 33 -28.61 -51.93 22.09
CA GLN A 33 -28.96 -50.74 21.31
C GLN A 33 -28.16 -49.51 21.75
N SER A 34 -28.04 -49.27 23.06
CA SER A 34 -27.30 -48.15 23.63
C SER A 34 -25.82 -48.19 23.25
N THR A 35 -25.17 -49.36 23.36
CA THR A 35 -23.76 -49.53 22.97
C THR A 35 -23.54 -49.34 21.46
N THR A 36 -24.51 -49.73 20.63
CA THR A 36 -24.46 -49.50 19.18
C THR A 36 -24.58 -48.01 18.86
N SER A 37 -25.54 -47.31 19.48
CA SER A 37 -25.71 -45.86 19.32
C SER A 37 -24.49 -45.08 19.80
N MET A 38 -23.86 -45.48 20.91
CA MET A 38 -22.62 -44.84 21.40
C MET A 38 -21.48 -44.98 20.39
N LYS A 39 -21.30 -46.15 19.78
CA LYS A 39 -20.26 -46.35 18.75
C LYS A 39 -20.53 -45.55 17.48
N GLN A 40 -21.78 -45.50 17.03
CA GLN A 40 -22.18 -44.69 15.87
C GLN A 40 -21.98 -43.21 16.14
N ASN A 41 -22.37 -42.72 17.32
CA ASN A 41 -22.16 -41.33 17.71
C ASN A 41 -20.67 -41.00 17.77
N GLY A 42 -19.85 -41.88 18.35
CA GLY A 42 -18.39 -41.69 18.36
C GLY A 42 -17.82 -41.60 16.95
N ALA A 43 -18.22 -42.49 16.02
CA ALA A 43 -17.76 -42.43 14.64
C ALA A 43 -18.20 -41.14 13.91
N VAL A 44 -19.43 -40.67 14.16
CA VAL A 44 -19.94 -39.41 13.60
C VAL A 44 -19.20 -38.21 14.19
N GLU A 45 -18.93 -38.22 15.50
CA GLU A 45 -18.18 -37.17 16.19
C GLU A 45 -16.73 -37.09 15.68
N THR A 46 -16.02 -38.23 15.59
CA THR A 46 -14.67 -38.29 15.03
C THR A 46 -14.65 -37.83 13.57
N LYS A 47 -15.64 -38.22 12.76
CA LYS A 47 -15.76 -37.72 11.38
C LYS A 47 -15.99 -36.20 11.37
N SER A 48 -16.89 -35.68 12.20
CA SER A 48 -17.13 -34.23 12.32
C SER A 48 -15.88 -33.47 12.73
N GLN A 49 -15.15 -33.94 13.74
CA GLN A 49 -13.90 -33.32 14.18
C GLN A 49 -12.83 -33.35 13.07
N SER A 50 -12.75 -34.43 12.28
CA SER A 50 -11.84 -34.48 11.13
C SER A 50 -12.21 -33.47 10.03
N VAL A 51 -13.50 -33.14 9.85
CA VAL A 51 -13.95 -32.06 8.95
C VAL A 51 -13.49 -30.71 9.50
N ASP A 52 -13.73 -30.43 10.78
CA ASP A 52 -13.32 -29.18 11.43
C ASP A 52 -11.80 -28.97 11.31
N LEU A 53 -11.01 -30.04 11.47
CA LEU A 53 -9.55 -29.99 11.31
C LEU A 53 -9.11 -29.71 9.87
N ALA A 54 -9.82 -30.24 8.87
CA ALA A 54 -9.56 -29.93 7.47
C ALA A 54 -9.90 -28.45 7.16
N GLU A 55 -10.99 -27.92 7.72
CA GLU A 55 -11.34 -26.50 7.58
C GLU A 55 -10.31 -25.59 8.28
N MET A 56 -9.80 -26.00 9.45
CA MET A 56 -8.70 -25.32 10.12
C MET A 56 -7.43 -25.31 9.28
N GLY A 57 -7.10 -26.44 8.65
CA GLY A 57 -5.95 -26.52 7.74
C GLY A 57 -6.10 -25.60 6.53
N ALA A 58 -7.29 -25.55 5.92
CA ALA A 58 -7.60 -24.63 4.82
C ALA A 58 -7.45 -23.15 5.21
N ALA A 59 -8.00 -22.76 6.37
CA ALA A 59 -7.84 -21.40 6.91
C ALA A 59 -6.38 -21.06 7.25
N TYR A 60 -5.65 -22.04 7.80
CA TYR A 60 -4.23 -21.90 8.10
C TYR A 60 -3.40 -21.68 6.84
N PHE A 61 -3.63 -22.48 5.79
CA PHE A 61 -2.93 -22.34 4.52
C PHE A 61 -3.22 -21.00 3.84
N GLN A 62 -4.47 -20.51 3.90
CA GLN A 62 -4.82 -19.18 3.43
C GLN A 62 -3.96 -18.09 4.11
N GLN A 63 -3.74 -18.20 5.42
CA GLN A 63 -2.91 -17.24 6.15
C GLN A 63 -1.44 -17.31 5.74
N ILE A 64 -0.90 -18.50 5.48
CA ILE A 64 0.46 -18.67 4.95
C ILE A 64 0.59 -17.96 3.61
N VAL A 65 -0.34 -18.22 2.67
CA VAL A 65 -0.33 -17.56 1.35
C VAL A 65 -0.37 -16.04 1.51
N LEU A 66 -1.25 -15.52 2.38
CA LEU A 66 -1.35 -14.09 2.61
C LEU A 66 -0.05 -13.48 3.16
N ASN A 67 0.61 -14.16 4.11
CA ASN A 67 1.89 -13.73 4.66
C ASN A 67 3.00 -13.70 3.59
N GLU A 68 3.03 -14.69 2.70
CA GLU A 68 3.99 -14.73 1.60
C GLU A 68 3.68 -13.65 0.53
N LEU A 69 2.42 -13.26 0.32
CA LEU A 69 2.10 -12.11 -0.54
C LEU A 69 2.59 -10.79 0.06
N TYR A 70 2.48 -10.61 1.37
CA TYR A 70 3.04 -9.44 2.04
C TYR A 70 4.57 -9.42 1.98
N SER A 71 5.23 -10.58 2.10
CA SER A 71 6.70 -10.65 2.00
C SER A 71 7.21 -10.30 0.60
N ILE A 72 6.44 -10.60 -0.46
CA ILE A 72 6.75 -10.13 -1.82
C ILE A 72 6.76 -8.60 -1.87
N ASN A 73 5.74 -7.94 -1.31
CA ASN A 73 5.66 -6.48 -1.32
C ASN A 73 6.87 -5.84 -0.62
N GLU A 74 7.29 -6.39 0.52
CA GLU A 74 8.45 -5.88 1.27
C GLU A 74 9.80 -6.12 0.58
N ASN A 75 9.93 -7.20 -0.19
CA ASN A 75 11.22 -7.64 -0.76
C ASN A 75 11.26 -7.55 -2.29
N ALA A 76 10.24 -6.99 -2.93
CA ALA A 76 10.18 -6.88 -4.39
C ALA A 76 11.37 -6.05 -4.86
N PRO A 77 12.21 -6.58 -5.77
CA PRO A 77 13.27 -5.78 -6.35
C PRO A 77 12.65 -4.59 -7.08
N GLU A 78 13.23 -3.40 -6.91
CA GLU A 78 12.95 -2.24 -7.77
C GLU A 78 13.37 -2.63 -9.21
N GLN A 79 12.46 -3.21 -9.99
CA GLN A 79 12.67 -3.55 -11.39
C GLN A 79 12.01 -2.49 -12.25
N THR A 80 12.82 -1.86 -13.10
CA THR A 80 12.36 -1.04 -14.21
C THR A 80 11.96 -1.95 -15.39
N ASP A 81 10.97 -1.54 -16.18
CA ASP A 81 10.49 -2.25 -17.39
C ASP A 81 9.76 -3.59 -17.19
N ILE A 82 9.03 -3.71 -16.09
CA ILE A 82 8.18 -4.88 -15.87
C ILE A 82 6.80 -4.72 -16.51
N THR A 83 6.40 -5.72 -17.31
CA THR A 83 5.02 -5.84 -17.81
C THR A 83 4.12 -6.52 -16.78
N MET A 84 2.80 -6.36 -16.91
CA MET A 84 1.85 -7.07 -16.04
C MET A 84 2.06 -8.59 -16.11
N ASP A 85 2.32 -9.11 -17.30
CA ASP A 85 2.59 -10.53 -17.50
C ASP A 85 3.85 -11.01 -16.74
N SER A 86 4.90 -10.20 -16.76
CA SER A 86 6.15 -10.43 -16.03
C SER A 86 5.95 -10.37 -14.51
N ALA A 87 5.18 -9.39 -14.02
CA ALA A 87 4.85 -9.25 -12.61
C ALA A 87 4.06 -10.46 -12.08
N VAL A 88 3.02 -10.89 -12.82
CA VAL A 88 2.25 -12.10 -12.48
C VAL A 88 3.15 -13.34 -12.48
N THR A 89 4.07 -13.44 -13.44
CA THR A 89 5.02 -14.57 -13.51
C THR A 89 5.99 -14.56 -12.33
N MET A 90 6.47 -13.39 -11.91
CA MET A 90 7.33 -13.24 -10.73
C MET A 90 6.60 -13.71 -9.47
N VAL A 91 5.38 -13.22 -9.23
CA VAL A 91 4.57 -13.63 -8.07
C VAL A 91 4.31 -15.14 -8.10
N LYS A 92 3.95 -15.71 -9.26
CA LYS A 92 3.75 -17.16 -9.41
C LYS A 92 5.00 -17.96 -9.04
N ASN A 93 6.16 -17.56 -9.55
CA ASN A 93 7.41 -18.27 -9.29
C ASN A 93 7.81 -18.17 -7.82
N PHE A 94 7.63 -17.01 -7.20
CA PHE A 94 7.86 -16.82 -5.77
C PHE A 94 6.96 -17.74 -4.94
N LEU A 95 5.65 -17.77 -5.23
CA LEU A 95 4.71 -18.64 -4.51
C LEU A 95 5.04 -20.13 -4.71
N ASN A 96 5.42 -20.55 -5.92
CA ASN A 96 5.89 -21.93 -6.15
C ASN A 96 7.10 -22.27 -5.28
N GLN A 97 8.10 -21.40 -5.25
CA GLN A 97 9.30 -21.59 -4.45
C GLN A 97 8.97 -21.68 -2.95
N ARG A 98 8.11 -20.80 -2.46
CA ARG A 98 7.83 -20.62 -1.03
C ARG A 98 6.77 -21.57 -0.47
N LEU A 99 5.88 -22.10 -1.30
CA LEU A 99 4.82 -23.01 -0.86
C LEU A 99 5.14 -24.49 -1.15
N ILE A 100 5.96 -24.77 -2.17
CA ILE A 100 6.22 -26.13 -2.64
C ILE A 100 7.68 -26.54 -2.41
N GLU A 101 8.63 -25.74 -2.90
CA GLU A 101 10.04 -26.15 -2.90
C GLU A 101 10.70 -25.97 -1.53
N THR A 102 10.42 -24.84 -0.88
CA THR A 102 11.03 -24.43 0.39
C THR A 102 9.98 -23.82 1.32
N PRO A 103 9.00 -24.60 1.80
CA PRO A 103 7.98 -24.12 2.71
C PRO A 103 8.61 -23.55 3.98
N ALA A 104 8.41 -22.25 4.21
CA ALA A 104 8.94 -21.54 5.37
C ALA A 104 8.25 -21.93 6.68
N VAL A 105 7.08 -22.55 6.58
CA VAL A 105 6.21 -22.94 7.69
C VAL A 105 5.76 -24.39 7.49
N PRO A 106 5.64 -25.21 8.56
CA PRO A 106 5.16 -26.57 8.42
C PRO A 106 3.77 -26.64 7.76
N LEU A 107 3.66 -27.46 6.72
CA LEU A 107 2.39 -27.75 6.05
C LEU A 107 1.54 -28.79 6.81
N ALA A 108 2.04 -29.32 7.92
CA ALA A 108 1.31 -30.20 8.81
C ALA A 108 1.45 -29.72 10.25
N LYS A 109 0.36 -29.80 11.02
CA LYS A 109 0.34 -29.38 12.42
C LYS A 109 -0.52 -30.33 13.26
N VAL A 110 0.04 -30.73 14.41
CA VAL A 110 -0.69 -31.43 15.47
C VAL A 110 -1.31 -30.39 16.40
N ILE A 111 -2.53 -30.62 16.86
CA ILE A 111 -3.20 -29.73 17.80
C ILE A 111 -2.59 -29.93 19.19
N ASP A 112 -2.05 -28.86 19.78
CA ASP A 112 -1.25 -28.91 21.01
C ASP A 112 -1.95 -29.61 22.19
N THR A 113 -3.29 -29.54 22.24
CA THR A 113 -4.11 -30.12 23.30
C THR A 113 -4.59 -31.54 23.01
N LYS A 114 -4.38 -32.07 21.80
CA LYS A 114 -4.91 -33.36 21.36
C LYS A 114 -4.01 -33.97 20.28
N SER A 115 -3.13 -34.89 20.68
CA SER A 115 -2.15 -35.51 19.77
C SER A 115 -2.74 -36.38 18.67
N SER A 116 -3.99 -36.84 18.82
CA SER A 116 -4.75 -37.57 17.80
C SER A 116 -5.33 -36.64 16.72
N ALA A 117 -5.35 -35.33 16.98
CA ALA A 117 -5.90 -34.30 16.11
C ALA A 117 -4.78 -33.60 15.36
N SER A 118 -4.86 -33.58 14.03
CA SER A 118 -3.91 -32.88 13.19
C SER A 118 -4.51 -32.51 11.85
N PHE A 119 -3.85 -31.62 11.13
CA PHE A 119 -4.12 -31.39 9.72
C PHE A 119 -2.83 -31.41 8.90
N ALA A 120 -2.95 -31.72 7.62
CA ALA A 120 -1.87 -31.64 6.64
C ALA A 120 -2.36 -31.02 5.33
N ILE A 121 -1.54 -30.15 4.74
CA ILE A 121 -1.74 -29.56 3.43
C ILE A 121 -0.89 -30.32 2.42
N ASP A 122 -1.52 -30.81 1.36
CA ASP A 122 -0.87 -31.52 0.27
C ASP A 122 -1.41 -31.08 -1.11
N HIS A 123 -0.88 -31.68 -2.17
CA HIS A 123 -1.27 -31.43 -3.57
C HIS A 123 -1.31 -29.94 -3.99
N ILE A 124 -0.39 -29.13 -3.45
CA ILE A 124 -0.31 -27.70 -3.78
C ILE A 124 0.11 -27.55 -5.25
N THR A 125 -0.68 -26.83 -6.04
CA THR A 125 -0.30 -26.41 -7.39
C THR A 125 -0.55 -24.92 -7.57
N VAL A 126 0.39 -24.21 -8.21
CA VAL A 126 0.25 -22.78 -8.51
C VAL A 126 0.21 -22.59 -10.03
N THR A 127 -0.94 -22.15 -10.52
CA THR A 127 -1.19 -21.89 -11.93
C THR A 127 -1.41 -20.40 -12.17
N LYS A 128 -1.11 -19.95 -13.39
CA LYS A 128 -1.32 -18.56 -13.84
C LYS A 128 -2.37 -18.58 -14.94
N ASP A 129 -3.36 -17.70 -14.83
CA ASP A 129 -4.30 -17.38 -15.90
C ASP A 129 -4.38 -15.85 -16.03
N LYS A 130 -3.74 -15.33 -17.08
CA LYS A 130 -3.63 -13.88 -17.35
C LYS A 130 -3.07 -13.09 -16.15
N ASP A 131 -3.91 -12.27 -15.53
CA ASP A 131 -3.67 -11.39 -14.38
C ASP A 131 -4.03 -12.06 -13.04
N LYS A 132 -4.35 -13.36 -13.06
CA LYS A 132 -4.72 -14.14 -11.88
C LYS A 132 -3.75 -15.29 -11.62
N ILE A 133 -3.57 -15.58 -10.35
CA ILE A 133 -2.86 -16.77 -9.87
C ILE A 133 -3.87 -17.64 -9.14
N SER A 134 -3.95 -18.91 -9.51
CA SER A 134 -4.79 -19.89 -8.84
C SER A 134 -3.92 -20.92 -8.13
N ILE A 135 -4.14 -21.06 -6.82
CA ILE A 135 -3.46 -22.02 -5.95
C ILE A 135 -4.48 -23.10 -5.58
N THR A 136 -4.32 -24.31 -6.10
CA THR A 136 -5.13 -25.46 -5.67
C THR A 136 -4.35 -26.23 -4.61
N TYR A 137 -5.05 -26.79 -3.63
CA TYR A 137 -4.45 -27.61 -2.58
C TYR A 137 -5.50 -28.57 -2.00
N ALA A 138 -5.04 -29.53 -1.21
CA ALA A 138 -5.91 -30.39 -0.42
C ALA A 138 -5.53 -30.27 1.06
N SER A 139 -6.55 -30.15 1.91
CA SER A 139 -6.41 -30.13 3.36
C SER A 139 -6.99 -31.40 3.95
N ASN A 140 -6.15 -32.19 4.61
CA ASN A 140 -6.53 -33.44 5.24
C ASN A 140 -6.56 -33.24 6.75
N GLY A 141 -7.76 -33.25 7.34
CA GLY A 141 -7.97 -33.26 8.78
C GLY A 141 -8.00 -34.69 9.29
N MET A 142 -7.23 -34.98 10.34
CA MET A 142 -7.07 -36.31 10.92
C MET A 142 -7.43 -36.28 12.39
N GLU A 143 -8.39 -37.11 12.78
CA GLU A 143 -8.80 -37.34 14.17
C GLU A 143 -8.90 -38.84 14.41
N ASP A 144 -8.08 -39.37 15.32
CA ASP A 144 -7.93 -40.80 15.58
C ASP A 144 -7.67 -41.61 14.28
N ASN A 145 -8.68 -42.34 13.79
CA ASN A 145 -8.64 -43.13 12.56
C ASN A 145 -9.50 -42.54 11.43
N ALA A 146 -10.13 -41.39 11.65
CA ALA A 146 -10.90 -40.70 10.61
C ALA A 146 -10.02 -39.68 9.90
N THR A 147 -10.16 -39.62 8.59
CA THR A 147 -9.52 -38.60 7.75
C THR A 147 -10.57 -38.00 6.83
N THR A 148 -10.65 -36.67 6.83
CA THR A 148 -11.49 -35.93 5.88
C THR A 148 -10.60 -35.04 5.03
N ARG A 149 -10.91 -34.99 3.74
CA ARG A 149 -10.20 -34.16 2.75
C ARG A 149 -11.13 -33.07 2.23
N ILE A 150 -10.62 -31.85 2.22
CA ILE A 150 -11.24 -30.69 1.56
C ILE A 150 -10.27 -30.22 0.47
N ASP A 151 -10.75 -30.15 -0.76
CA ASP A 151 -9.99 -29.53 -1.84
C ASP A 151 -10.29 -28.02 -1.86
N GLY A 152 -9.25 -27.19 -1.92
CA GLY A 152 -9.37 -25.74 -1.88
C GLY A 152 -8.72 -25.08 -3.09
N THR A 153 -9.30 -23.97 -3.53
CA THR A 153 -8.73 -23.08 -4.55
C THR A 153 -8.66 -21.66 -4.01
N LEU A 154 -7.48 -21.06 -4.05
CA LEU A 154 -7.25 -19.64 -3.74
C LEU A 154 -6.93 -18.89 -5.03
N ILE A 155 -7.72 -17.88 -5.35
CA ILE A 155 -7.53 -17.04 -6.54
C ILE A 155 -7.03 -15.66 -6.09
N ILE A 156 -5.85 -15.29 -6.57
CA ILE A 156 -5.22 -13.99 -6.34
C ILE A 156 -5.35 -13.18 -7.62
N ASP A 157 -6.00 -12.02 -7.53
CA ASP A 157 -6.12 -11.07 -8.63
C ASP A 157 -4.94 -10.10 -8.60
N VAL A 158 -3.89 -10.42 -9.35
CA VAL A 158 -2.66 -9.64 -9.41
C VAL A 158 -2.89 -8.32 -10.14
N GLY A 159 -3.79 -8.28 -11.13
CA GLY A 159 -4.12 -7.05 -11.86
C GLY A 159 -4.77 -5.97 -10.97
N ASN A 160 -5.53 -6.38 -9.96
CA ASN A 160 -6.09 -5.48 -8.94
C ASN A 160 -5.16 -5.24 -7.74
N TRP A 161 -4.12 -6.07 -7.59
CA TRP A 161 -3.15 -5.96 -6.50
C TRP A 161 -1.95 -5.11 -6.89
N ILE A 162 -1.47 -5.22 -8.12
CA ILE A 162 -0.34 -4.48 -8.65
C ILE A 162 -0.84 -3.43 -9.61
N THR A 163 -0.55 -2.16 -9.32
CA THR A 163 -0.64 -1.12 -10.35
C THR A 163 0.75 -0.97 -10.94
N ILE A 164 0.88 -1.29 -12.23
CA ILE A 164 2.07 -0.92 -12.98
C ILE A 164 1.82 0.50 -13.47
N GLU A 165 2.20 1.46 -12.65
CA GLU A 165 2.31 2.80 -13.15
C GLU A 165 3.52 2.80 -14.07
N LYS A 166 3.36 3.38 -15.26
CA LYS A 166 4.56 3.98 -15.84
C LYS A 166 4.99 4.95 -14.77
N GLU A 167 6.15 4.67 -14.16
CA GLU A 167 6.83 5.73 -13.46
C GLU A 167 6.81 6.84 -14.50
N ALA A 168 6.33 8.02 -14.14
CA ALA A 168 6.96 9.18 -14.76
C ALA A 168 8.41 8.93 -14.38
N THR A 169 9.18 8.26 -15.27
CA THR A 169 10.61 8.04 -15.14
C THR A 169 11.07 9.28 -14.46
N GLY A 170 11.70 9.17 -13.27
CA GLY A 170 12.38 10.33 -12.72
C GLY A 170 13.04 11.00 -13.91
N GLU A 171 12.51 12.20 -14.24
CA GLU A 171 12.36 12.67 -15.64
C GLU A 171 13.53 12.16 -16.45
N ASN A 172 13.29 11.65 -17.66
CA ASN A 172 14.31 11.65 -18.70
C ASN A 172 15.02 13.01 -18.61
N GLU A 173 16.13 13.13 -17.84
CA GLU A 173 16.39 14.34 -17.00
C GLU A 173 16.16 15.51 -17.92
N GLY A 174 14.97 16.14 -17.83
CA GLY A 174 14.47 16.96 -18.93
C GLY A 174 15.62 17.87 -19.21
N ASN A 175 16.23 17.72 -20.42
CA ASN A 175 17.65 18.01 -20.71
C ASN A 175 18.14 18.96 -19.64
N PRO A 176 19.11 18.68 -18.73
CA PRO A 176 19.29 19.35 -17.43
C PRO A 176 19.17 20.89 -17.38
N ASN A 177 19.15 21.55 -18.52
CA ASN A 177 18.67 22.88 -18.81
C ASN A 177 17.13 23.15 -18.82
N ASP A 178 16.25 22.16 -18.92
CA ASP A 178 14.80 22.35 -19.05
C ASP A 178 14.26 22.82 -17.72
N MET A 179 13.44 23.88 -17.77
CA MET A 179 12.82 24.44 -16.58
C MET A 179 11.51 23.71 -16.27
N PRO A 180 11.12 23.61 -14.99
CA PRO A 180 9.83 23.04 -14.63
C PRO A 180 8.69 23.87 -15.26
N THR A 181 7.62 23.20 -15.67
CA THR A 181 6.55 23.77 -16.51
C THR A 181 5.20 23.91 -15.79
N GLY A 182 5.08 23.43 -14.55
CA GLY A 182 3.87 23.56 -13.72
C GLY A 182 2.78 22.53 -14.02
N ASN A 183 3.12 21.49 -14.77
CA ASN A 183 2.23 20.40 -15.15
C ASN A 183 2.94 19.04 -15.19
N LYS A 184 4.07 18.92 -14.50
CA LYS A 184 4.81 17.67 -14.34
C LYS A 184 4.07 16.73 -13.38
N ILE A 185 3.38 17.28 -12.39
CA ILE A 185 2.62 16.49 -11.43
C ILE A 185 1.24 16.24 -12.02
N ASN A 186 0.95 14.97 -12.35
CA ASN A 186 -0.34 14.57 -12.90
C ASN A 186 -1.43 14.62 -11.84
N ASP A 187 -2.65 15.01 -12.24
CA ASP A 187 -3.84 14.85 -11.40
C ASP A 187 -4.06 13.34 -11.14
N PRO A 188 -4.11 12.87 -9.87
CA PRO A 188 -4.37 11.47 -9.55
C PRO A 188 -5.80 11.00 -9.88
N GLY A 189 -6.64 11.86 -10.47
CA GLY A 189 -7.95 11.53 -11.00
C GLY A 189 -9.10 11.82 -10.03
N SER A 190 -10.32 11.51 -10.47
CA SER A 190 -11.55 11.74 -9.69
C SER A 190 -12.01 10.53 -8.87
N ASN A 191 -11.42 9.36 -9.10
CA ASN A 191 -11.90 8.08 -8.57
C ASN A 191 -11.24 7.67 -7.24
N LEU A 192 -10.64 8.63 -6.53
CA LEU A 192 -10.03 8.37 -5.23
C LEU A 192 -11.11 8.17 -4.16
N ALA A 193 -10.87 7.28 -3.20
CA ALA A 193 -11.75 7.12 -2.05
C ALA A 193 -11.75 8.38 -1.18
N THR A 194 -12.83 8.66 -0.46
CA THR A 194 -12.86 9.80 0.48
C THR A 194 -11.89 9.55 1.63
N CYS A 195 -11.04 10.53 1.96
CA CYS A 195 -10.11 10.39 3.08
C CYS A 195 -10.88 10.28 4.41
N PRO A 196 -10.47 9.39 5.34
CA PRO A 196 -11.11 9.34 6.65
C PRO A 196 -10.72 10.57 7.48
N LYS A 197 -11.61 11.01 8.37
CA LYS A 197 -11.51 12.31 9.06
C LYS A 197 -10.30 12.47 10.01
N ASN A 198 -9.65 11.38 10.42
CA ASN A 198 -8.62 11.37 11.49
C ASN A 198 -7.41 10.48 11.13
N VAL A 199 -6.65 10.77 10.07
CA VAL A 199 -5.74 9.75 9.51
C VAL A 199 -4.27 10.15 9.48
N TYR A 200 -3.46 9.23 10.00
CA TYR A 200 -2.07 8.97 9.65
C TYR A 200 -2.01 8.34 8.27
N THR A 201 -1.42 9.04 7.32
CA THR A 201 -1.53 8.73 5.90
C THR A 201 -0.32 7.98 5.38
N ILE A 202 -0.23 6.68 5.72
CA ILE A 202 0.83 5.80 5.21
C ILE A 202 0.24 4.92 4.11
N ASN A 203 0.85 4.91 2.92
CA ASN A 203 0.53 4.05 1.78
C ASN A 203 -0.97 4.06 1.38
N PHE A 204 -1.56 5.26 1.32
CA PHE A 204 -2.97 5.41 1.01
C PHE A 204 -3.21 6.42 -0.10
N SER A 205 -4.28 6.23 -0.86
CA SER A 205 -4.70 7.11 -1.95
C SER A 205 -6.13 7.58 -1.72
N CYS A 206 -6.35 8.87 -1.53
CA CYS A 206 -7.68 9.39 -1.21
C CYS A 206 -7.87 10.86 -1.64
N GLN A 207 -9.12 11.31 -1.60
CA GLN A 207 -9.51 12.70 -1.83
C GLN A 207 -10.35 13.30 -0.70
N LEU A 208 -10.18 14.59 -0.45
CA LEU A 208 -11.10 15.42 0.32
C LEU A 208 -11.75 16.48 -0.58
N VAL A 209 -13.04 16.73 -0.33
CA VAL A 209 -13.83 17.68 -1.12
C VAL A 209 -14.05 18.97 -0.33
N GLY A 210 -13.78 20.11 -0.97
CA GLY A 210 -13.98 21.45 -0.40
C GLY A 210 -12.77 22.01 0.33
N THR A 211 -12.99 23.01 1.18
CA THR A 211 -11.94 23.66 1.98
C THR A 211 -11.65 22.83 3.22
N ILE A 212 -10.41 22.40 3.35
CA ILE A 212 -9.91 21.56 4.43
C ILE A 212 -8.97 22.38 5.30
N ARG A 213 -9.26 22.40 6.60
CA ARG A 213 -8.44 23.05 7.61
C ARG A 213 -8.05 22.04 8.67
N TYR A 214 -6.75 21.93 8.91
CA TYR A 214 -6.24 21.25 10.07
C TYR A 214 -5.89 22.29 11.13
N ASP A 215 -6.31 22.04 12.37
CA ASP A 215 -6.03 22.93 13.50
C ASP A 215 -4.79 22.47 14.29
N ASN A 216 -4.50 21.16 14.26
CA ASN A 216 -3.33 20.54 14.88
C ASN A 216 -2.66 19.56 13.91
N ASN A 217 -1.36 19.45 14.01
CA ASN A 217 -0.48 19.06 12.92
C ASN A 217 0.61 18.07 13.38
N ASP A 218 0.62 17.73 14.68
CA ASP A 218 1.46 16.68 15.25
C ASP A 218 1.03 15.26 14.86
N GLN A 219 0.12 15.10 13.89
CA GLN A 219 -0.37 13.78 13.48
C GLN A 219 -0.45 13.59 11.96
N LEU A 220 -0.16 14.62 11.16
CA LEU A 220 -0.20 14.50 9.71
C LEU A 220 1.12 13.91 9.22
N VAL A 221 1.08 12.64 8.82
CA VAL A 221 2.23 11.87 8.34
C VAL A 221 1.92 11.41 6.93
N PHE A 222 2.56 11.98 5.92
CA PHE A 222 2.41 11.60 4.52
C PHE A 222 3.61 10.75 4.10
N ASN A 223 3.42 9.44 4.00
CA ASN A 223 4.48 8.51 3.58
C ASN A 223 3.94 7.51 2.57
N GLY A 224 4.39 7.57 1.31
CA GLY A 224 3.80 6.76 0.24
C GLY A 224 2.36 7.14 -0.08
N ALA A 225 1.95 8.38 0.18
CA ALA A 225 0.56 8.81 0.09
C ALA A 225 0.24 9.55 -1.21
N VAL A 226 -0.94 9.32 -1.77
CA VAL A 226 -1.54 10.17 -2.81
C VAL A 226 -2.73 10.89 -2.22
N TYR A 227 -2.59 12.19 -2.04
CA TYR A 227 -3.54 13.01 -1.30
C TYR A 227 -4.07 14.15 -2.15
N LYS A 228 -5.36 14.08 -2.52
CA LYS A 228 -6.02 15.10 -3.34
C LYS A 228 -6.98 15.96 -2.52
N VAL A 229 -6.95 17.28 -2.73
CA VAL A 229 -7.92 18.21 -2.15
C VAL A 229 -8.57 19.01 -3.27
N THR A 230 -9.91 18.92 -3.40
CA THR A 230 -10.61 19.60 -4.51
C THR A 230 -10.87 21.09 -4.25
N GLY A 231 -10.64 21.57 -3.02
CA GLY A 231 -10.74 22.98 -2.65
C GLY A 231 -9.44 23.49 -2.05
N GLU A 232 -9.55 24.35 -1.05
CA GLU A 232 -8.38 24.93 -0.36
C GLU A 232 -7.85 23.99 0.74
N LEU A 233 -6.55 24.03 0.98
CA LEU A 233 -5.89 23.28 2.03
C LEU A 233 -5.12 24.23 2.96
N TYR A 234 -5.55 24.28 4.22
CA TYR A 234 -4.83 24.96 5.29
C TYR A 234 -4.19 23.92 6.21
N LEU A 235 -2.86 23.92 6.23
CA LEU A 235 -2.05 23.13 7.13
C LEU A 235 -1.32 24.06 8.09
N PRO A 236 -1.34 23.82 9.41
CA PRO A 236 -0.40 24.49 10.30
C PRO A 236 1.02 23.92 10.09
N ASN A 237 1.89 23.96 11.10
CA ASN A 237 3.26 23.43 11.02
C ASN A 237 3.32 21.91 10.74
N MET A 238 3.67 21.48 9.54
CA MET A 238 3.92 20.07 9.27
C MET A 238 5.25 19.63 9.92
N ASN A 239 5.14 19.10 11.13
CA ASN A 239 6.29 18.73 11.94
C ASN A 239 6.94 17.41 11.51
N TYR A 240 6.19 16.54 10.83
CA TYR A 240 6.65 15.26 10.34
C TYR A 240 7.16 15.35 8.90
N GLU A 241 8.14 14.51 8.61
CA GLU A 241 8.67 14.31 7.26
C GLU A 241 7.54 13.85 6.32
N ILE A 242 7.46 14.50 5.16
CA ILE A 242 6.72 13.95 4.02
C ILE A 242 7.71 13.19 3.16
N ASN A 243 7.41 11.93 2.92
CA ASN A 243 8.27 11.05 2.14
C ASN A 243 7.49 10.37 1.02
N ARG A 244 8.06 10.34 -0.19
CA ARG A 244 7.53 9.59 -1.34
C ARG A 244 6.02 9.79 -1.53
N SER A 245 5.56 11.03 -1.49
CA SER A 245 4.12 11.34 -1.48
C SER A 245 3.76 12.38 -2.53
N THR A 246 2.55 12.27 -3.05
CA THR A 246 1.94 13.21 -3.99
C THR A 246 0.81 13.95 -3.30
N LEU A 247 0.90 15.28 -3.24
CA LEU A 247 -0.15 16.15 -2.74
C LEU A 247 -0.67 16.98 -3.92
N TYR A 248 -1.97 16.86 -4.22
CA TYR A 248 -2.60 17.51 -5.37
C TYR A 248 -3.78 18.39 -4.95
N ILE A 249 -3.58 19.71 -4.92
CA ILE A 249 -4.53 20.69 -4.39
C ILE A 249 -5.08 21.52 -5.54
N LEU A 250 -6.39 21.43 -5.81
CA LEU A 250 -7.05 22.20 -6.88
C LEU A 250 -7.31 23.67 -6.50
N GLY A 251 -7.36 23.98 -5.21
CA GLY A 251 -7.52 25.34 -4.70
C GLY A 251 -6.21 25.99 -4.30
N LYS A 252 -6.26 26.79 -3.24
CA LYS A 252 -5.09 27.41 -2.61
C LYS A 252 -4.52 26.51 -1.54
N MET A 253 -3.22 26.60 -1.31
CA MET A 253 -2.57 25.95 -0.17
C MET A 253 -1.92 27.00 0.72
N THR A 254 -2.13 26.87 2.03
CA THR A 254 -1.43 27.68 3.03
C THR A 254 -0.82 26.75 4.07
N THR A 255 0.47 26.91 4.32
CA THR A 255 1.18 26.25 5.40
C THR A 255 2.16 27.16 6.11
N GLU A 256 2.29 26.97 7.42
CA GLU A 256 3.32 27.61 8.23
C GLU A 256 4.65 26.89 7.97
N ASN A 257 5.11 25.96 8.81
CA ASN A 257 6.36 25.25 8.57
C ASN A 257 6.16 23.92 7.82
N MET A 258 7.10 23.57 6.96
CA MET A 258 7.20 22.26 6.32
C MET A 258 8.56 21.64 6.63
N ASN A 259 8.61 20.65 7.52
CA ASN A 259 9.87 20.02 7.89
C ASN A 259 10.19 18.86 6.95
N SER A 260 11.42 18.79 6.41
CA SER A 260 11.97 17.65 5.66
C SER A 260 11.03 17.04 4.61
N GLN A 261 11.11 17.53 3.38
CA GLN A 261 10.29 17.03 2.26
C GLN A 261 11.20 16.19 1.36
N ASN A 262 11.01 14.87 1.37
CA ASN A 262 11.83 13.94 0.60
C ASN A 262 10.97 13.24 -0.46
N TYR A 263 11.37 13.32 -1.73
CA TYR A 263 10.63 12.69 -2.83
C TYR A 263 9.15 13.12 -2.87
N VAL A 264 8.89 14.41 -2.67
CA VAL A 264 7.52 14.96 -2.62
C VAL A 264 7.17 15.56 -3.98
N SER A 265 5.97 15.22 -4.46
CA SER A 265 5.33 15.87 -5.60
C SER A 265 4.16 16.70 -5.09
N LEU A 266 4.35 18.01 -4.95
CA LEU A 266 3.31 18.91 -4.45
C LEU A 266 2.82 19.85 -5.56
N HIS A 267 1.55 19.72 -5.94
CA HIS A 267 0.87 20.58 -6.91
C HIS A 267 -0.22 21.41 -6.23
N VAL A 268 -0.25 22.70 -6.52
CA VAL A 268 -1.26 23.67 -6.07
C VAL A 268 -1.74 24.46 -7.28
N SER A 269 -2.98 24.25 -7.73
CA SER A 269 -3.49 24.96 -8.91
C SER A 269 -3.73 26.45 -8.66
N GLY A 270 -4.03 26.84 -7.42
CA GLY A 270 -4.21 28.24 -6.99
C GLY A 270 -2.94 28.90 -6.46
N ASP A 271 -3.11 29.86 -5.53
CA ASP A 271 -2.00 30.47 -4.80
C ASP A 271 -1.43 29.50 -3.75
N GLY A 272 -0.11 29.52 -3.58
CA GLY A 272 0.60 28.73 -2.57
C GLY A 272 1.34 29.64 -1.59
N THR A 273 1.03 29.54 -0.30
CA THR A 273 1.78 30.20 0.78
C THR A 273 2.41 29.15 1.67
N PHE A 274 3.73 29.15 1.75
CA PHE A 274 4.55 28.24 2.52
C PHE A 274 5.41 29.08 3.46
N GLY A 275 5.48 28.73 4.74
CA GLY A 275 6.48 29.31 5.63
C GLY A 275 7.83 28.64 5.43
N HIS A 276 8.43 28.10 6.50
CA HIS A 276 9.82 27.63 6.45
C HIS A 276 9.91 26.18 6.02
N PHE A 277 10.72 25.90 5.00
CA PHE A 277 11.19 24.56 4.68
C PHE A 277 12.38 24.20 5.57
N ASN A 278 12.10 23.69 6.77
CA ASN A 278 13.13 23.38 7.77
C ASN A 278 13.85 22.04 7.48
N GLY A 279 14.94 21.80 8.22
CA GLY A 279 15.73 20.58 8.14
C GLY A 279 16.50 20.49 6.82
N ASN A 280 16.19 19.47 6.01
CA ASN A 280 16.80 19.30 4.69
C ASN A 280 16.15 20.16 3.60
N GLY A 281 15.03 20.82 3.91
CA GLY A 281 14.25 21.58 2.94
C GLY A 281 13.51 20.67 1.97
N LEU A 282 13.50 21.03 0.68
CA LEU A 282 13.05 20.20 -0.43
C LEU A 282 14.21 19.32 -0.93
N ASN A 283 14.04 18.00 -0.84
CA ASN A 283 15.04 17.00 -1.22
C ASN A 283 14.43 16.05 -2.25
N TYR A 284 15.01 15.98 -3.45
CA TYR A 284 14.44 15.20 -4.58
C TYR A 284 12.96 15.48 -4.84
N SER A 285 12.51 16.71 -4.65
CA SER A 285 11.08 17.07 -4.63
C SER A 285 10.72 18.03 -5.77
N THR A 286 9.45 18.01 -6.17
CA THR A 286 8.86 18.92 -7.14
C THR A 286 7.72 19.70 -6.47
N LEU A 287 7.77 21.03 -6.57
CA LEU A 287 6.71 21.93 -6.12
C LEU A 287 6.19 22.74 -7.31
N GLU A 288 4.89 22.65 -7.59
CA GLU A 288 4.22 23.39 -8.65
C GLU A 288 3.10 24.26 -8.06
N ILE A 289 3.16 25.56 -8.34
CA ILE A 289 2.15 26.54 -7.93
C ILE A 289 1.63 27.23 -9.19
N GLY A 290 0.37 27.01 -9.53
CA GLY A 290 -0.25 27.61 -10.72
C GLY A 290 -0.47 29.12 -10.57
N GLY A 291 -0.79 29.59 -9.36
CA GLY A 291 -0.98 31.00 -9.03
C GLY A 291 0.28 31.70 -8.51
N ASN A 292 0.09 32.61 -7.55
CA ASN A 292 1.20 33.30 -6.89
C ASN A 292 1.80 32.39 -5.82
N GLY A 293 3.12 32.43 -5.68
CA GLY A 293 3.85 31.65 -4.69
C GLY A 293 4.50 32.55 -3.66
N LYS A 294 4.29 32.25 -2.38
CA LYS A 294 4.99 32.86 -1.26
C LYS A 294 5.67 31.79 -0.43
N MET A 295 6.96 31.95 -0.16
CA MET A 295 7.79 31.04 0.62
C MET A 295 8.64 31.85 1.58
N ASP A 296 8.79 31.41 2.84
CA ASP A 296 9.77 32.05 3.73
C ASP A 296 11.18 31.52 3.40
N ASN A 297 11.81 30.77 4.32
CA ASN A 297 13.14 30.21 4.09
C ASN A 297 13.04 28.89 3.34
N THR A 298 13.83 28.75 2.28
CA THR A 298 13.84 27.55 1.44
C THR A 298 15.26 27.01 1.30
N LYS A 299 15.40 25.69 1.34
CA LYS A 299 16.63 24.96 0.98
C LYS A 299 16.25 23.91 -0.04
N LEU A 300 17.05 23.74 -1.08
CA LEU A 300 16.76 22.79 -2.16
C LEU A 300 17.97 21.90 -2.45
N TYR A 301 17.71 20.61 -2.59
CA TYR A 301 18.65 19.63 -3.10
C TYR A 301 17.96 18.76 -4.15
N LYS A 302 18.50 18.75 -5.38
CA LYS A 302 17.94 18.01 -6.52
C LYS A 302 16.44 18.19 -6.67
N SER A 303 15.97 19.42 -6.47
CA SER A 303 14.54 19.73 -6.41
C SER A 303 14.16 20.80 -7.42
N SER A 304 12.88 20.86 -7.77
CA SER A 304 12.35 21.84 -8.71
C SER A 304 11.16 22.59 -8.11
N ILE A 305 11.11 23.89 -8.36
CA ILE A 305 9.99 24.76 -8.01
C ILE A 305 9.51 25.47 -9.27
N TYR A 306 8.20 25.43 -9.50
CA TYR A 306 7.51 26.25 -10.49
C TYR A 306 6.48 27.15 -9.80
N ILE A 307 6.47 28.43 -10.17
CA ILE A 307 5.46 29.42 -9.78
C ILE A 307 4.94 30.09 -11.05
N GLY A 308 3.67 29.89 -11.40
CA GLY A 308 3.07 30.47 -12.61
C GLY A 308 2.89 31.98 -12.54
N GLY A 309 2.54 32.50 -11.35
CA GLY A 309 2.32 33.91 -11.07
C GLY A 309 3.55 34.66 -10.56
N THR A 310 3.33 35.61 -9.64
CA THR A 310 4.43 36.31 -8.95
C THR A 310 4.99 35.46 -7.82
N GLY A 311 6.30 35.57 -7.57
CA GLY A 311 6.99 34.86 -6.50
C GLY A 311 7.50 35.79 -5.40
N GLU A 312 7.17 35.52 -4.15
CA GLU A 312 7.80 36.11 -2.96
C GLU A 312 8.56 35.00 -2.21
N ILE A 313 9.88 34.96 -2.32
CA ILE A 313 10.71 33.99 -1.62
C ILE A 313 11.51 34.72 -0.55
N GLY A 314 11.57 34.18 0.67
CA GLY A 314 12.44 34.66 1.73
C GLY A 314 13.90 34.36 1.42
N GLN A 315 14.62 33.76 2.37
CA GLN A 315 16.02 33.41 2.18
C GLN A 315 16.13 32.02 1.52
N ILE A 316 16.84 31.93 0.40
CA ILE A 316 17.31 30.65 -0.15
C ILE A 316 18.62 30.30 0.56
N ASN A 317 18.58 29.32 1.47
CA ASN A 317 19.69 28.90 2.34
C ASN A 317 20.44 27.69 1.78
N GLY A 318 20.77 27.73 0.49
CA GLY A 318 21.43 26.66 -0.21
C GLY A 318 20.51 25.99 -1.23
N MET A 319 21.01 25.92 -2.45
CA MET A 319 20.35 25.33 -3.61
C MET A 319 21.41 24.55 -4.38
N VAL A 320 21.26 23.23 -4.47
CA VAL A 320 22.23 22.34 -5.14
C VAL A 320 21.49 21.44 -6.12
N ASP A 321 21.99 21.37 -7.35
CA ASP A 321 21.39 20.61 -8.46
C ASP A 321 19.89 20.88 -8.63
N SER A 322 19.45 22.11 -8.36
CA SER A 322 18.02 22.45 -8.24
C SER A 322 17.60 23.54 -9.22
N LYS A 323 16.30 23.66 -9.47
CA LYS A 323 15.74 24.63 -10.42
C LYS A 323 14.57 25.40 -9.80
N ILE A 324 14.50 26.70 -10.05
CA ILE A 324 13.34 27.53 -9.71
C ILE A 324 12.92 28.30 -10.95
N TYR A 325 11.65 28.17 -11.36
CA TYR A 325 11.05 28.98 -12.42
C TYR A 325 9.90 29.82 -11.87
N ILE A 326 9.88 31.11 -12.18
CA ILE A 326 8.82 32.04 -11.81
C ILE A 326 8.30 32.73 -13.08
N GLY A 327 7.01 32.58 -13.37
CA GLY A 327 6.37 33.02 -14.61
C GLY A 327 6.16 34.53 -14.72
N SER A 328 6.24 35.26 -13.61
CA SER A 328 6.08 36.72 -13.54
C SER A 328 7.21 37.40 -12.75
N ASN A 329 6.93 38.54 -12.12
CA ASN A 329 7.86 39.24 -11.24
C ASN A 329 8.15 38.43 -9.98
N ALA A 330 9.35 38.60 -9.43
CA ALA A 330 9.75 37.96 -8.19
C ALA A 330 10.48 38.92 -7.25
N THR A 331 10.28 38.72 -5.95
CA THR A 331 11.10 39.28 -4.88
C THR A 331 11.73 38.13 -4.11
N ILE A 332 13.06 38.14 -3.99
CA ILE A 332 13.81 37.15 -3.22
C ILE A 332 14.62 37.88 -2.15
N LYS A 333 14.38 37.57 -0.86
CA LYS A 333 15.06 38.29 0.22
C LYS A 333 16.56 38.06 0.21
N GLY A 334 17.01 36.85 -0.11
CA GLY A 334 18.43 36.58 -0.30
C GLY A 334 18.66 35.22 -0.95
N ILE A 335 19.79 35.10 -1.62
CA ILE A 335 20.13 33.95 -2.45
C ILE A 335 21.47 33.38 -1.99
N ASP A 336 21.49 32.10 -1.64
CA ASP A 336 22.69 31.27 -1.57
C ASP A 336 22.55 30.12 -2.56
N ILE A 337 23.12 30.31 -3.76
CA ILE A 337 23.06 29.33 -4.85
C ILE A 337 24.35 28.52 -4.87
N GLY A 338 24.22 27.22 -4.65
CA GLY A 338 25.29 26.22 -4.72
C GLY A 338 25.42 25.64 -6.14
N ASP A 339 26.06 24.48 -6.29
CA ASP A 339 26.40 23.89 -7.59
C ASP A 339 25.19 23.53 -8.48
N ASN A 340 25.40 23.60 -9.80
CA ASN A 340 24.50 23.23 -10.90
C ASN A 340 23.02 23.64 -10.72
N SER A 341 22.79 24.83 -10.19
CA SER A 341 21.48 25.33 -9.85
C SER A 341 21.08 26.49 -10.74
N LYS A 342 19.79 26.60 -11.04
CA LYS A 342 19.27 27.61 -11.97
C LYS A 342 18.01 28.27 -11.41
N ILE A 343 17.98 29.61 -11.42
CA ILE A 343 16.78 30.38 -11.12
C ILE A 343 16.42 31.20 -12.36
N CYS A 344 15.18 31.08 -12.83
CA CYS A 344 14.67 31.82 -13.99
C CYS A 344 13.41 32.59 -13.60
N VAL A 345 13.44 33.91 -13.78
CA VAL A 345 12.31 34.81 -13.49
C VAL A 345 11.86 35.49 -14.78
N ASN A 346 10.69 35.15 -15.30
CA ASN A 346 10.15 35.66 -16.55
C ASN A 346 9.57 37.10 -16.43
N GLY A 347 10.14 37.90 -15.53
CA GLY A 347 9.76 39.27 -15.20
C GLY A 347 10.90 40.04 -14.54
N LYS A 348 10.56 41.02 -13.71
CA LYS A 348 11.52 41.74 -12.86
C LYS A 348 11.85 40.91 -11.63
N LEU A 349 13.12 40.69 -11.36
CA LEU A 349 13.63 40.13 -10.11
C LEU A 349 14.12 41.25 -9.19
N THR A 350 13.64 41.27 -7.95
CA THR A 350 14.15 42.14 -6.90
C THR A 350 14.84 41.29 -5.84
N ILE A 351 16.13 41.52 -5.60
CA ILE A 351 16.89 40.89 -4.51
C ILE A 351 17.07 41.94 -3.41
N GLU A 352 16.58 41.65 -2.20
CA GLU A 352 16.55 42.63 -1.11
C GLU A 352 17.84 42.65 -0.28
N ASN A 353 18.45 41.49 -0.03
CA ASN A 353 19.66 41.34 0.78
C ASN A 353 20.82 40.73 -0.04
N ASN A 354 21.50 39.74 0.54
CA ASN A 354 22.71 39.17 -0.04
C ASN A 354 22.39 38.22 -1.20
N TYR A 355 23.23 38.29 -2.23
CA TYR A 355 23.36 37.28 -3.26
C TYR A 355 24.74 36.64 -3.11
N ASN A 356 24.75 35.34 -2.85
CA ASN A 356 25.93 34.51 -2.74
C ASN A 356 25.85 33.41 -3.79
N ASN A 357 26.91 33.27 -4.59
CA ASN A 357 27.02 32.23 -5.60
C ASN A 357 28.28 31.40 -5.32
N ASN A 358 28.07 30.26 -4.66
CA ASN A 358 29.13 29.33 -4.26
C ASN A 358 29.41 28.25 -5.32
N SER A 359 28.87 28.39 -6.53
CA SER A 359 28.87 27.33 -7.56
C SER A 359 30.11 27.23 -8.44
N ASN A 360 31.14 28.06 -8.18
CA ASN A 360 32.27 28.25 -9.10
C ASN A 360 31.85 28.58 -10.55
N GLY A 361 30.72 29.28 -10.73
CA GLY A 361 30.19 29.70 -12.03
C GLY A 361 29.30 28.68 -12.74
N LYS A 362 29.01 27.53 -12.12
CA LYS A 362 28.10 26.51 -12.69
C LYS A 362 26.63 26.87 -12.53
N SER A 363 26.32 27.79 -11.63
CA SER A 363 24.95 28.19 -11.32
C SER A 363 24.70 29.63 -11.68
N ASN A 364 23.51 29.89 -12.20
CA ASN A 364 23.14 31.17 -12.78
C ASN A 364 21.71 31.56 -12.40
N VAL A 365 21.51 32.86 -12.24
CA VAL A 365 20.21 33.47 -12.02
C VAL A 365 19.89 34.36 -13.21
N TYR A 366 18.76 34.10 -13.85
CA TYR A 366 18.29 34.78 -15.05
C TYR A 366 16.98 35.52 -14.75
N ALA A 367 16.85 36.75 -15.25
CA ALA A 367 15.61 37.51 -15.18
C ALA A 367 15.45 38.42 -16.38
N LYS A 368 14.25 38.93 -16.71
CA LYS A 368 14.12 39.95 -17.76
C LYS A 368 14.70 41.31 -17.34
N SER A 369 14.64 41.60 -16.04
CA SER A 369 15.31 42.77 -15.44
C SER A 369 15.61 42.47 -13.97
N SER A 370 16.61 43.14 -13.40
CA SER A 370 16.99 42.95 -12.00
C SER A 370 17.55 44.23 -11.40
N ASN A 371 17.41 44.41 -10.09
CA ASN A 371 18.14 45.43 -9.33
C ASN A 371 19.59 45.00 -8.97
N ASP A 372 19.89 43.70 -9.05
CA ASP A 372 21.23 43.16 -8.77
C ASP A 372 22.01 42.93 -10.09
N PRO A 373 23.21 43.52 -10.25
CA PRO A 373 24.00 43.41 -11.48
C PRO A 373 24.57 42.00 -11.75
N ARG A 374 24.52 41.08 -10.77
CA ARG A 374 24.99 39.70 -10.95
C ARG A 374 23.96 38.80 -11.64
N VAL A 375 22.72 39.25 -11.73
CA VAL A 375 21.64 38.55 -12.44
C VAL A 375 21.81 38.76 -13.94
N ILE A 376 21.73 37.68 -14.72
CA ILE A 376 21.84 37.73 -16.17
C ILE A 376 20.50 38.20 -16.75
N THR A 377 20.51 39.40 -17.35
CA THR A 377 19.30 40.04 -17.92
C THR A 377 19.25 40.03 -19.45
N ASP A 378 20.19 39.34 -20.10
CA ASP A 378 20.19 39.18 -21.55
C ASP A 378 19.02 38.30 -22.01
N SER A 379 18.16 38.86 -22.86
CA SER A 379 16.96 38.18 -23.35
C SER A 379 17.24 36.91 -24.15
N THR A 380 18.34 36.84 -24.89
CA THR A 380 18.72 35.67 -25.69
C THR A 380 19.19 34.55 -24.78
N LYS A 381 20.06 34.87 -23.81
CA LYS A 381 20.49 33.91 -22.79
C LYS A 381 19.31 33.40 -21.98
N PHE A 382 18.37 34.27 -21.59
CA PHE A 382 17.15 33.84 -20.90
C PHE A 382 16.38 32.81 -21.74
N ALA A 383 16.13 33.08 -23.02
CA ALA A 383 15.38 32.16 -23.88
C ALA A 383 16.09 30.79 -24.06
N THR A 384 17.42 30.79 -24.15
CA THR A 384 18.21 29.56 -24.30
C THR A 384 18.35 28.77 -23.01
N GLU A 385 18.52 29.46 -21.88
CA GLU A 385 18.86 28.84 -20.59
C GLU A 385 17.64 28.53 -19.72
N CYS A 386 16.52 29.20 -20.01
CA CYS A 386 15.26 29.02 -19.32
C CYS A 386 14.13 28.58 -20.30
N PRO A 387 14.34 27.58 -21.17
CA PRO A 387 13.30 27.12 -22.06
C PRO A 387 12.19 26.49 -21.21
N GLN A 388 10.95 26.95 -21.41
CA GLN A 388 9.79 26.20 -20.97
C GLN A 388 9.50 25.20 -22.08
N SER A 389 9.88 23.93 -21.88
CA SER A 389 9.53 22.87 -22.81
C SER A 389 8.00 22.85 -22.95
N SER A 390 7.49 22.99 -24.16
CA SER A 390 6.05 22.86 -24.42
C SER A 390 5.73 21.38 -24.24
N SER A 391 5.25 21.03 -23.05
CA SER A 391 4.85 19.69 -22.65
C SER A 391 3.84 19.10 -23.64
N GLY A 392 4.30 18.24 -24.55
CA GLY A 392 3.46 17.56 -25.52
C GLY A 392 4.12 16.35 -26.17
N GLY A 393 5.33 15.96 -25.75
CA GLY A 393 5.94 14.71 -26.18
C GLY A 393 5.48 13.58 -25.28
N GLU A 394 4.68 12.65 -25.80
CA GLU A 394 4.42 11.36 -25.18
C GLU A 394 5.75 10.59 -25.06
N ASP A 395 6.33 10.57 -23.86
CA ASP A 395 7.61 9.93 -23.61
C ASP A 395 7.42 8.47 -23.15
N SER A 396 8.32 7.58 -23.60
CA SER A 396 8.27 6.15 -23.32
C SER A 396 8.97 5.84 -21.98
N GLY A 397 8.28 6.08 -20.86
CA GLY A 397 8.85 5.89 -19.52
C GLY A 397 8.92 4.44 -19.02
N ASN A 398 9.96 4.14 -18.23
CA ASN A 398 10.10 2.99 -17.32
C ASN A 398 8.83 2.82 -16.47
N THR A 399 8.48 1.57 -16.24
CA THR A 399 7.36 1.18 -15.37
C THR A 399 7.82 0.86 -13.95
N GLN A 400 7.14 1.40 -12.94
CA GLN A 400 7.28 1.03 -11.53
C GLN A 400 6.07 0.21 -11.07
N ILE A 401 6.33 -0.78 -10.21
CA ILE A 401 5.26 -1.52 -9.53
C ILE A 401 4.86 -0.79 -8.26
N ILE A 402 3.59 -0.42 -8.16
CA ILE A 402 2.95 -0.02 -6.91
C ILE A 402 2.13 -1.21 -6.41
N TRP A 403 2.49 -1.69 -5.22
CA TRP A 403 1.79 -2.79 -4.56
C TRP A 403 0.62 -2.25 -3.73
N GLY A 404 -0.59 -2.70 -4.06
CA GLY A 404 -1.77 -2.53 -3.23
C GLY A 404 -1.91 -3.62 -2.16
N THR A 405 -3.12 -3.76 -1.61
CA THR A 405 -3.45 -4.86 -0.68
C THR A 405 -3.94 -6.08 -1.47
N PRO A 406 -3.34 -7.27 -1.29
CA PRO A 406 -3.76 -8.46 -2.01
C PRO A 406 -5.17 -8.89 -1.60
N LYS A 407 -6.00 -9.25 -2.56
CA LYS A 407 -7.33 -9.87 -2.33
C LYS A 407 -7.29 -11.33 -2.76
N ILE A 408 -7.72 -12.21 -1.85
CA ILE A 408 -7.81 -13.66 -2.09
C ILE A 408 -9.30 -14.03 -2.15
N ILE A 409 -9.71 -14.62 -3.28
CA ILE A 409 -11.01 -15.28 -3.43
C ILE A 409 -10.80 -16.76 -3.11
N LYS A 410 -11.73 -17.36 -2.35
CA LYS A 410 -11.62 -18.75 -1.89
C LYS A 410 -12.80 -19.58 -2.37
N GLU A 411 -12.51 -20.79 -2.83
CA GLU A 411 -13.47 -21.81 -3.23
C GLU A 411 -13.09 -23.13 -2.56
N PHE A 412 -14.08 -23.84 -2.00
CA PHE A 412 -13.88 -25.12 -1.31
C PHE A 412 -14.79 -26.19 -1.92
N ASP A 413 -14.25 -27.38 -2.14
CA ASP A 413 -14.98 -28.57 -2.56
C ASP A 413 -14.90 -29.63 -1.45
N TYR A 414 -16.08 -30.03 -0.97
CA TYR A 414 -16.23 -30.95 0.15
C TYR A 414 -16.58 -32.35 -0.37
N HIS A 415 -15.65 -33.29 -0.17
CA HIS A 415 -15.87 -34.71 -0.49
C HIS A 415 -16.48 -35.43 0.72
N TYR A 416 -17.81 -35.57 0.74
CA TYR A 416 -18.56 -36.16 1.87
C TYR A 416 -18.60 -37.69 1.88
#